data_AF-A0A7S3I720-F1
#
_entry.id   AF-A0A7S3I720-F1
#
_cell.length_a   1.000
_cell.length_b   1.000
_cell.length_c   1.000
_cell.angle_alpha   90.00
_cell.angle_beta   90.00
_cell.angle_gamma   90.00
#
_symmetry.space_group_name_H-M   'P 1'
#
loop_
_entity.id
_entity.type
_entity.pdbx_description
1 polymer ?
#
loop_
_entity_poly.entity_id
_entity_poly.type
_entity_poly.pdbx_seq_one_letter_code
_entity_poly.pdbx_strand_id
1 'polypeptide(L)'
;MEEWYGYKRFLIIDLDAHQGNGHERDHMNKSKYYIIDAYNHGIYPGDDYAAQAISADLRIVHRMGDAEYLSIVEVALEKAFAEFKPDFVVYNAGTDCMVGDPLGDLNLSEQGIINRDELVFKHAYEINKVPVLMVLSGGYQMSNAPVIAQ
;
A
#
# COMPACT_ATOMS: atom_id res chain seq x y z
N MET A 1 18.62 -18.44 5.96
CA MET A 1 17.54 -17.44 6.09
C MET A 1 16.43 -18.12 6.88
N GLU A 2 15.93 -17.49 7.95
CA GLU A 2 14.76 -18.02 8.66
C GLU A 2 13.56 -18.00 7.73
N GLU A 3 13.03 -19.19 7.44
CA GLU A 3 11.80 -19.39 6.68
C GLU A 3 10.63 -19.23 7.65
N TRP A 4 9.70 -18.33 7.35
CA TRP A 4 8.48 -18.22 8.13
C TRP A 4 7.42 -19.07 7.45
N TYR A 5 7.13 -20.26 7.98
CA TYR A 5 6.22 -21.24 7.36
C TYR A 5 6.57 -21.56 5.89
N GLY A 6 7.85 -21.48 5.50
CA GLY A 6 8.32 -21.71 4.12
C GLY A 6 8.39 -20.46 3.23
N TYR A 7 7.91 -19.30 3.68
CA TYR A 7 7.98 -18.03 2.95
C TYR A 7 9.32 -17.31 3.18
N LYS A 8 9.87 -16.70 2.13
CA LYS A 8 11.17 -16.01 2.14
C LYS A 8 11.13 -14.57 1.66
N ARG A 9 10.25 -14.24 0.72
CA ARG A 9 10.13 -12.91 0.11
C ARG A 9 8.74 -12.34 0.41
N PHE A 10 8.70 -11.22 1.13
CA PHE A 10 7.47 -10.58 1.57
C PHE A 10 7.29 -9.26 0.82
N LEU A 11 6.18 -9.12 0.10
CA LEU A 11 5.77 -7.85 -0.49
C LEU A 11 4.84 -7.14 0.50
N ILE A 12 5.22 -5.95 0.95
CA ILE A 12 4.37 -5.06 1.72
C ILE A 12 3.82 -4.03 0.75
N ILE A 13 2.49 -3.94 0.70
CA ILE A 13 1.77 -2.92 -0.06
C ILE A 13 1.11 -2.02 0.97
N ASP A 14 1.63 -0.82 1.16
CA ASP A 14 1.03 0.19 2.03
C ASP A 14 0.35 1.27 1.19
N LEU A 15 -0.97 1.35 1.31
CA LEU A 15 -1.82 2.32 0.60
C LEU A 15 -2.60 3.22 1.58
N ASP A 16 -2.15 3.29 2.84
CA ASP A 16 -2.51 4.36 3.77
C ASP A 16 -2.01 5.72 3.26
N ALA A 17 -2.72 6.80 3.58
CA ALA A 17 -2.31 8.12 3.15
C ALA A 17 -1.02 8.61 3.83
N HIS A 18 -0.65 8.03 4.99
CA HIS A 18 0.55 8.33 5.74
C HIS A 18 1.65 7.30 5.48
N GLN A 19 2.91 7.73 5.57
CA GLN A 19 4.05 6.82 5.40
C GLN A 19 4.02 5.72 6.46
N GLY A 20 4.27 4.47 6.05
CA GLY A 20 4.39 3.29 6.89
C GLY A 20 5.67 3.22 7.73
N ASN A 21 6.16 4.35 8.27
CA ASN A 21 7.52 4.51 8.79
C ASN A 21 7.92 3.51 9.90
N GLY A 22 6.94 2.99 10.65
CA GLY A 22 7.16 1.93 11.64
C GLY A 22 7.66 0.64 11.00
N HIS A 23 6.88 0.08 10.06
CA HIS A 23 7.24 -1.19 9.44
C HIS A 23 8.45 -1.03 8.50
N GLU A 24 8.64 0.14 7.91
CA GLU A 24 9.81 0.45 7.09
C GLU A 24 11.11 0.32 7.89
N ARG A 25 11.16 0.92 9.09
CA ARG A 25 12.29 0.81 10.02
C ARG A 25 12.59 -0.64 10.40
N ASP A 26 11.55 -1.44 10.60
CA ASP A 26 11.69 -2.85 10.93
C ASP A 26 12.17 -3.71 9.74
N HIS A 27 12.03 -3.21 8.52
CA HIS A 27 12.19 -3.99 7.28
C HIS A 27 13.18 -3.39 6.27
N MET A 28 14.27 -2.80 6.76
CA MET A 28 15.36 -2.25 5.93
C MET A 28 16.08 -3.27 5.02
N ASN A 29 15.89 -4.58 5.22
CA ASN A 29 16.50 -5.62 4.40
C ASN A 29 15.72 -5.88 3.11
N LYS A 30 16.09 -5.16 2.04
CA LYS A 30 15.47 -5.27 0.71
C LYS A 30 15.64 -6.62 -0.01
N SER A 31 16.47 -7.53 0.51
CA SER A 31 16.56 -8.90 -0.03
C SER A 31 15.40 -9.80 0.42
N LYS A 32 14.75 -9.44 1.54
CA LYS A 32 13.64 -10.18 2.15
C LYS A 32 12.30 -9.46 1.99
N TYR A 33 12.33 -8.14 2.00
CA TYR A 33 11.15 -7.28 1.91
C TYR A 33 11.19 -6.42 0.67
N TYR A 34 10.05 -6.29 0.00
CA TYR A 34 9.82 -5.26 -1.00
C TYR A 34 8.66 -4.43 -0.52
N ILE A 35 8.86 -3.13 -0.37
CA ILE A 35 7.84 -2.22 0.16
C ILE A 35 7.40 -1.31 -0.99
N ILE A 36 6.11 -1.35 -1.30
CA ILE A 36 5.40 -0.30 -2.04
C ILE A 36 4.74 0.55 -0.97
N ASP A 37 5.02 1.85 -0.96
CA ASP A 37 4.32 2.80 -0.09
C ASP A 37 3.77 3.95 -0.96
N ALA A 38 2.49 4.23 -0.80
CA ALA A 38 1.72 5.19 -1.58
C ALA A 38 1.07 6.24 -0.67
N TYR A 39 1.92 7.07 -0.07
CA TYR A 39 1.54 8.07 0.91
C TYR A 39 1.70 9.49 0.36
N ASN A 40 0.99 10.43 1.01
CA ASN A 40 1.12 11.85 0.75
C ASN A 40 2.39 12.38 1.45
N HIS A 41 3.42 12.75 0.69
CA HIS A 41 4.67 13.27 1.26
C HIS A 41 4.53 14.60 2.00
N GLY A 42 3.39 15.27 1.88
CA GLY A 42 3.10 16.53 2.58
C GLY A 42 2.56 16.36 3.99
N ILE A 43 2.31 15.12 4.45
CA ILE A 43 1.73 14.83 5.77
C ILE A 43 2.67 13.98 6.63
N TYR A 44 2.27 13.72 7.88
CA TYR A 44 3.05 12.93 8.83
C TYR A 44 3.50 11.59 8.21
N PRO A 45 4.71 11.09 8.51
CA PRO A 45 5.71 11.56 9.48
C PRO A 45 6.90 12.33 8.89
N GLY A 46 7.14 12.26 7.58
CA GLY A 46 8.35 12.83 6.94
C GLY A 46 9.64 12.13 7.40
N ASP A 47 9.63 10.79 7.48
CA ASP A 47 10.74 10.02 8.03
C ASP A 47 11.69 9.53 6.93
N ASP A 48 12.65 10.39 6.55
CA ASP A 48 13.63 10.11 5.48
C ASP A 48 14.51 8.89 5.74
N TYR A 49 14.72 8.51 7.01
CA TYR A 49 15.50 7.32 7.33
C TYR A 49 14.69 6.06 7.02
N ALA A 50 13.43 6.03 7.46
CA ALA A 50 12.51 4.93 7.20
C ALA A 50 12.26 4.77 5.68
N ALA A 51 12.12 5.89 4.96
CA ALA A 51 11.89 5.90 3.51
C ALA A 51 12.99 5.17 2.71
N GLN A 52 14.19 5.00 3.26
CA GLN A 52 15.26 4.21 2.63
C GLN A 52 14.89 2.73 2.49
N ALA A 53 13.96 2.21 3.28
CA ALA A 53 13.44 0.84 3.15
C ALA A 53 12.52 0.66 1.93
N ILE A 54 11.86 1.74 1.49
CA ILE A 54 10.86 1.68 0.42
C ILE A 54 11.53 1.27 -0.89
N SER A 55 10.96 0.26 -1.55
CA SER A 55 11.43 -0.21 -2.87
C SER A 55 10.73 0.53 -4.00
N ALA A 56 9.44 0.82 -3.84
CA ALA A 56 8.63 1.63 -4.73
C ALA A 56 7.94 2.74 -3.94
N ASP A 57 8.62 3.89 -3.85
CA ASP A 57 8.13 5.11 -3.19
C ASP A 57 7.23 5.87 -4.18
N LEU A 58 5.90 5.72 -4.02
CA LEU A 58 4.94 6.31 -4.93
C LEU A 58 4.63 7.72 -4.48
N ARG A 59 5.10 8.69 -5.27
CA ARG A 59 4.93 10.11 -4.98
C ARG A 59 3.47 10.54 -5.14
N ILE A 60 2.67 10.36 -4.10
CA ILE A 60 1.31 10.88 -4.06
C ILE A 60 1.37 12.36 -3.67
N VAL A 61 0.70 13.18 -4.47
CA VAL A 61 0.56 14.62 -4.23
C VAL A 61 -0.80 14.92 -3.63
N HIS A 62 -0.87 16.01 -2.87
CA HIS A 62 -2.13 16.53 -2.31
C HIS A 62 -3.27 16.48 -3.34
N ARG A 63 -4.44 16.03 -2.89
CA ARG A 63 -5.68 16.04 -3.69
C ARG A 63 -5.64 15.20 -4.96
N MET A 64 -4.67 14.29 -5.10
CA MET A 64 -4.67 13.29 -6.17
C MET A 64 -5.98 12.50 -6.16
N GLY A 65 -6.53 12.26 -7.34
CA GLY A 65 -7.79 11.53 -7.53
C GLY A 65 -7.59 10.14 -8.14
N ASP A 66 -8.71 9.42 -8.27
CA ASP A 66 -8.76 8.00 -8.62
C ASP A 66 -7.87 7.60 -9.80
N ALA A 67 -8.04 8.22 -10.97
CA ALA A 67 -7.41 7.72 -12.20
C ALA A 67 -5.88 7.80 -12.17
N GLU A 68 -5.33 8.88 -11.63
CA GLU A 68 -3.88 9.05 -11.49
C GLU A 68 -3.34 8.08 -10.44
N TYR A 69 -3.98 8.02 -9.27
CA TYR A 69 -3.60 7.15 -8.16
C TYR A 69 -3.61 5.67 -8.55
N LEU A 70 -4.70 5.19 -9.16
CA LEU A 70 -4.82 3.80 -9.57
C LEU A 70 -3.79 3.43 -10.64
N SER A 71 -3.47 4.34 -11.56
CA SER A 71 -2.47 4.09 -12.60
C SER A 71 -1.07 3.90 -12.03
N ILE A 72 -0.63 4.74 -11.09
CA ILE A 72 0.69 4.59 -10.46
C ILE A 72 0.77 3.35 -9.56
N VAL A 73 -0.31 3.01 -8.85
CA VAL A 73 -0.38 1.78 -8.05
C VAL A 73 -0.31 0.54 -8.95
N GLU A 74 -1.05 0.48 -10.06
CA GLU A 74 -1.02 -0.66 -10.99
C GLU A 74 0.39 -0.89 -11.54
N VAL A 75 1.06 0.18 -11.99
CA VAL A 75 2.44 0.10 -12.50
C VAL A 75 3.41 -0.39 -11.42
N ALA A 76 3.23 0.03 -10.16
CA ALA A 76 4.06 -0.41 -9.04
C ALA A 76 3.86 -1.89 -8.74
N LEU A 77 2.61 -2.35 -8.71
CA LEU A 77 2.25 -3.76 -8.49
C LEU A 77 2.85 -4.64 -9.59
N GLU A 78 2.67 -4.29 -10.86
CA GLU A 78 3.23 -5.04 -11.99
C GLU A 78 4.75 -5.23 -11.86
N LYS A 79 5.48 -4.16 -11.55
CA LYS A 79 6.93 -4.20 -11.36
C LYS A 79 7.32 -5.06 -10.16
N ALA A 80 6.68 -4.85 -9.01
CA ALA A 80 6.99 -5.59 -7.79
C ALA A 80 6.81 -7.11 -8.00
N PHE A 81 5.70 -7.55 -8.60
CA PHE A 81 5.48 -8.97 -8.86
C PHE A 81 6.46 -9.54 -9.89
N ALA A 82 6.78 -8.80 -10.95
CA ALA A 82 7.71 -9.26 -11.99
C ALA A 82 9.16 -9.39 -11.49
N GLU A 83 9.62 -8.40 -10.73
CA GLU A 83 11.02 -8.29 -10.29
C GLU A 83 11.28 -9.06 -9.00
N PHE A 84 10.46 -8.85 -7.98
CA PHE A 84 10.69 -9.40 -6.64
C PHE A 84 10.14 -10.82 -6.47
N LYS A 85 9.08 -11.16 -7.21
CA LYS A 85 8.40 -12.46 -7.17
C LYS A 85 8.09 -12.86 -5.72
N PRO A 86 7.24 -12.12 -4.99
CA PRO A 86 6.99 -12.39 -3.58
C PRO A 86 6.39 -13.78 -3.36
N ASP A 87 6.67 -14.36 -2.20
CA ASP A 87 6.04 -15.60 -1.75
C ASP A 87 4.80 -15.32 -0.86
N PHE A 88 4.69 -14.10 -0.32
CA PHE A 88 3.60 -13.66 0.54
C PHE A 88 3.38 -12.14 0.42
N VAL A 89 2.12 -11.69 0.51
CA VAL A 89 1.75 -10.27 0.49
C VAL A 89 1.14 -9.86 1.83
N VAL A 90 1.62 -8.74 2.37
CA VAL A 90 0.94 -7.97 3.42
C VAL A 90 0.37 -6.71 2.78
N TYR A 91 -0.95 -6.54 2.85
CA TYR A 91 -1.63 -5.38 2.30
C TYR A 91 -2.17 -4.51 3.44
N ASN A 92 -1.56 -3.34 3.65
CA ASN A 92 -2.03 -2.32 4.58
C ASN A 92 -3.03 -1.40 3.87
N ALA A 93 -4.31 -1.65 4.10
CA ALA A 93 -5.42 -1.06 3.37
C ALA A 93 -6.02 0.13 4.14
N GLY A 94 -5.23 1.20 4.30
CA GLY A 94 -5.74 2.47 4.83
C GLY A 94 -6.81 3.06 3.90
N THR A 95 -7.76 3.77 4.50
CA THR A 95 -8.87 4.43 3.79
C THR A 95 -8.86 5.94 3.98
N ASP A 96 -7.91 6.49 4.72
CA ASP A 96 -7.72 7.93 4.93
C ASP A 96 -7.27 8.69 3.69
N CYS A 97 -6.96 8.00 2.59
CA CYS A 97 -6.82 8.62 1.26
C CYS A 97 -8.17 8.97 0.59
N MET A 98 -9.29 8.57 1.20
CA MET A 98 -10.63 8.88 0.69
C MET A 98 -10.98 10.37 0.86
N VAL A 99 -11.70 10.91 -0.11
CA VAL A 99 -12.15 12.29 -0.15
C VAL A 99 -12.89 12.67 1.13
N GLY A 100 -12.48 13.80 1.70
CA GLY A 100 -13.07 14.35 2.91
C GLY A 100 -12.42 13.86 4.20
N ASP A 101 -11.59 12.81 4.17
CA ASP A 101 -10.85 12.37 5.36
C ASP A 101 -9.99 13.54 5.91
N PRO A 102 -10.04 13.79 7.24
CA PRO A 102 -9.38 14.95 7.82
C PRO A 102 -7.86 14.87 7.86
N LEU A 103 -7.27 13.69 7.67
CA LEU A 103 -5.83 13.48 7.86
C LEU A 103 -5.06 13.18 6.56
N GLY A 104 -5.66 12.50 5.57
CA GLY A 104 -4.92 12.10 4.36
C GLY A 104 -4.76 13.16 3.25
N ASP A 105 -5.67 14.13 3.15
CA ASP A 105 -5.67 15.21 2.13
C ASP A 105 -5.53 14.72 0.67
N LEU A 106 -6.24 13.63 0.35
CA LEU A 106 -6.38 13.06 -1.00
C LEU A 106 -7.86 13.08 -1.43
N ASN A 107 -8.11 12.82 -2.71
CA ASN A 107 -9.44 12.90 -3.32
C ASN A 107 -9.90 11.55 -3.91
N LEU A 108 -9.54 10.43 -3.30
CA LEU A 108 -10.06 9.15 -3.77
C LEU A 108 -11.55 9.06 -3.46
N SER A 109 -12.35 8.69 -4.45
CA SER A 109 -13.76 8.39 -4.21
C SER A 109 -13.91 7.06 -3.49
N GLU A 110 -15.10 6.79 -2.94
CA GLU A 110 -15.44 5.46 -2.42
C GLU A 110 -15.19 4.36 -3.46
N GLN A 111 -15.57 4.61 -4.72
CA GLN A 111 -15.30 3.68 -5.82
C GLN A 111 -13.80 3.58 -6.14
N GLY A 112 -13.04 4.66 -5.98
CA GLY A 112 -11.58 4.66 -6.12
C GLY A 112 -10.92 3.72 -5.10
N ILE A 113 -11.38 3.73 -3.85
CA ILE A 113 -10.92 2.82 -2.79
C ILE A 113 -11.26 1.36 -3.15
N ILE A 114 -12.49 1.08 -3.57
CA ILE A 114 -12.90 -0.27 -3.98
C ILE A 114 -12.05 -0.76 -5.15
N ASN A 115 -11.90 0.06 -6.21
CA ASN A 115 -11.09 -0.28 -7.38
C ASN A 115 -9.63 -0.53 -7.02
N ARG A 116 -9.08 0.21 -6.05
CA ARG A 116 -7.72 0.03 -5.55
C ARG A 116 -7.57 -1.33 -4.85
N ASP A 117 -8.52 -1.69 -4.00
CA ASP A 117 -8.49 -2.97 -3.28
C ASP A 117 -8.65 -4.14 -4.26
N GLU A 118 -9.60 -4.06 -5.19
CA GLU A 118 -9.78 -5.02 -6.29
C GLU A 118 -8.50 -5.17 -7.12
N LEU A 119 -7.81 -4.07 -7.42
CA LEU A 119 -6.56 -4.06 -8.15
C LEU A 119 -5.47 -4.85 -7.39
N VAL A 120 -5.32 -4.62 -6.08
CA VAL A 120 -4.36 -5.37 -5.27
C VAL A 120 -4.69 -6.87 -5.28
N PHE A 121 -5.95 -7.26 -5.08
CA PHE A 121 -6.36 -8.67 -5.09
C PHE A 121 -6.21 -9.32 -6.48
N LYS A 122 -6.51 -8.60 -7.56
CA LYS A 122 -6.29 -9.05 -8.94
C LYS A 122 -4.81 -9.38 -9.16
N HIS A 123 -3.90 -8.49 -8.79
CA HIS A 123 -2.46 -8.74 -8.99
C HIS A 123 -1.94 -9.85 -8.07
N ALA A 124 -2.26 -9.81 -6.78
CA ALA A 124 -1.72 -10.76 -5.82
C ALA A 124 -2.33 -12.16 -5.95
N TYR A 125 -3.66 -12.26 -5.93
CA TYR A 125 -4.38 -13.53 -5.83
C TYR A 125 -4.79 -14.09 -7.20
N GLU A 126 -5.32 -13.26 -8.10
CA GLU A 126 -5.82 -13.75 -9.39
C GLU A 126 -4.70 -14.03 -10.39
N ILE A 127 -3.77 -13.10 -10.57
CA ILE A 127 -2.68 -13.18 -11.55
C ILE A 127 -1.52 -14.00 -11.00
N ASN A 128 -0.99 -13.64 -9.83
CA ASN A 128 0.27 -14.20 -9.32
C ASN A 128 0.11 -15.38 -8.35
N LYS A 129 -1.11 -15.66 -7.87
CA LYS A 129 -1.41 -16.77 -6.94
C LYS A 129 -0.60 -16.71 -5.63
N VAL A 130 -0.35 -15.50 -5.14
CA VAL A 130 0.37 -15.26 -3.88
C VAL A 130 -0.65 -15.04 -2.76
N PRO A 131 -0.50 -15.71 -1.60
CA PRO A 131 -1.38 -15.49 -0.46
C PRO A 131 -1.26 -14.05 0.07
N VAL A 132 -2.40 -13.49 0.48
CA VAL A 132 -2.53 -12.10 0.95
C VAL A 132 -3.05 -12.08 2.38
N LEU A 133 -2.38 -11.33 3.24
CA LEU A 133 -2.91 -10.85 4.52
C LEU A 133 -3.27 -9.38 4.35
N MET A 134 -4.56 -9.06 4.35
CA MET A 134 -5.03 -7.68 4.41
C MET A 134 -5.19 -7.26 5.87
N VAL A 135 -4.70 -6.07 6.20
CA VAL A 135 -4.91 -5.41 7.49
C VAL A 135 -5.47 -4.01 7.25
N LEU A 136 -6.26 -3.53 8.20
CA LEU A 136 -6.85 -2.19 8.14
C LEU A 136 -5.93 -1.19 8.84
N SER A 137 -5.91 0.04 8.36
CA SER A 137 -5.13 1.15 8.92
C SER A 137 -5.99 2.41 9.06
N GLY A 138 -5.51 3.57 8.63
CA GLY A 138 -6.19 4.85 8.71
C GLY A 138 -7.56 4.86 8.04
N GLY A 139 -8.33 5.90 8.34
CA GLY A 139 -9.73 6.03 7.97
C GLY A 139 -10.49 6.64 9.14
N TYR A 140 -10.67 7.94 9.11
CA TYR A 140 -11.04 8.72 10.30
C TYR A 140 -12.43 9.33 10.18
N GLN A 141 -13.25 8.84 9.24
CA GLN A 141 -14.65 9.17 9.10
C GLN A 141 -15.53 7.91 9.10
N MET A 142 -16.77 8.08 9.54
CA MET A 142 -17.75 6.99 9.51
C MET A 142 -18.04 6.50 8.08
N SER A 143 -17.87 7.36 7.07
CA SER A 143 -18.01 7.03 5.65
C SER A 143 -16.89 6.14 5.12
N ASN A 144 -15.74 6.02 5.81
CA ASN A 144 -14.67 5.11 5.40
C ASN A 144 -14.99 3.63 5.70
N ALA A 145 -15.81 3.35 6.72
CA ALA A 145 -16.05 1.97 7.14
C ALA A 145 -16.78 1.11 6.08
N PRO A 146 -17.80 1.62 5.36
CA PRO A 146 -18.52 0.82 4.36
C PRO A 146 -17.68 0.34 3.18
N VAL A 147 -16.63 1.06 2.76
CA VAL A 147 -15.82 0.68 1.58
C VAL A 147 -14.94 -0.55 1.82
N ILE A 148 -14.60 -0.85 3.08
CA ILE A 148 -13.80 -2.02 3.47
C ILE A 148 -14.60 -3.34 3.34
N ALA A 149 -15.93 -3.26 3.39
CA ALA A 149 -16.82 -4.42 3.47
C ALA A 149 -17.49 -4.80 2.15
N GLN A 150 -17.09 -4.20 1.02
CA GLN A 150 -17.69 -4.45 -0.29
C GLN A 150 -17.01 -5.58 -1.05
#